data_AF-A0A6P7NHP6-F1
#
_entry.id   AF-A0A6P7NHP6-F1
#
_cell.length_a   1.000
_cell.length_b   1.000
_cell.length_c   1.000
_cell.angle_alpha   90.00
_cell.angle_beta   90.00
_cell.angle_gamma   90.00
#
_symmetry.space_group_name_H-M   'P 1'
#
loop_
_entity.id
_entity.type
_entity.pdbx_description
1 polymer ?
#
loop_
_entity_poly.entity_id
_entity_poly.type
_entity_poly.pdbx_seq_one_letter_code
_entity_poly.pdbx_strand_id
1 'polypeptide(L)'
;MSRAQTGRLVRAKRMVVAANPTEYEYMEGSIPIEWDAWIRGRRKEPPSIEELLKNDSYREQIKLQAKDLEKKDLALQVKEYEEGLVATPVAKGHAAAPGFGKQQISEVPTSTANAFQPGSWMPNLKKKR
;
A
#
# COMPACT_ATOMS: atom_id res chain seq x y z
N MET A 1 -52.95 15.58 12.20
CA MET A 1 -51.78 16.47 12.36
C MET A 1 -50.60 15.88 11.60
N SER A 2 -50.36 16.32 10.36
CA SER A 2 -49.27 15.82 9.51
C SER A 2 -47.97 16.55 9.85
N ARG A 3 -46.94 15.81 10.28
CA ARG A 3 -45.60 16.37 10.49
C ARG A 3 -44.97 16.62 9.12
N ALA A 4 -44.65 17.88 8.82
CA ALA A 4 -43.82 18.22 7.67
C ALA A 4 -42.40 17.68 7.93
N GLN A 5 -41.92 16.81 7.05
CA GLN A 5 -40.55 16.31 7.10
C GLN A 5 -39.62 17.41 6.61
N THR A 6 -38.88 18.01 7.54
CA THR A 6 -37.91 19.08 7.28
C THR A 6 -36.89 18.64 6.23
N GLY A 7 -36.65 19.54 5.27
CA GLY A 7 -36.01 19.27 3.98
C GLY A 7 -34.65 18.59 4.05
N ARG A 8 -34.47 17.57 3.21
CA ARG A 8 -33.19 16.93 2.95
C ARG A 8 -32.24 17.96 2.34
N LEU A 9 -31.07 18.18 2.97
CA LEU A 9 -30.00 18.97 2.37
C LEU A 9 -29.54 18.27 1.08
N VAL A 10 -30.02 18.75 -0.08
CA VAL A 10 -29.59 18.25 -1.38
C VAL A 10 -28.19 18.78 -1.63
N ARG A 11 -27.21 17.88 -1.60
CA ARG A 11 -25.85 18.23 -2.00
C ARG A 11 -25.83 18.62 -3.47
N ALA A 12 -25.07 19.67 -3.81
CA ALA A 12 -24.79 20.00 -5.20
C ALA A 12 -24.25 18.77 -5.94
N LYS A 13 -24.87 18.43 -7.08
CA LYS A 13 -24.41 17.34 -7.94
C LYS A 13 -23.17 17.81 -8.72
N ARG A 14 -22.09 17.04 -8.66
CA ARG A 14 -20.83 17.25 -9.39
C ARG A 14 -20.54 15.97 -10.17
N MET A 15 -20.20 16.07 -11.45
CA MET A 15 -19.95 14.93 -12.34
C MET A 15 -18.65 15.12 -13.12
N VAL A 16 -18.09 14.00 -13.57
CA VAL A 16 -16.89 13.95 -14.43
C VAL A 16 -17.29 13.31 -15.74
N VAL A 17 -16.85 13.92 -16.84
CA VAL A 17 -16.95 13.35 -18.17
C VAL A 17 -15.53 13.00 -18.60
N ALA A 18 -15.29 11.74 -18.92
CA ALA A 18 -13.99 11.32 -19.44
C ALA A 18 -13.72 12.01 -20.78
N ALA A 19 -12.54 12.58 -20.95
CA ALA A 19 -12.12 13.15 -22.22
C ALA A 19 -11.80 12.05 -23.27
N ASN A 20 -11.41 10.86 -22.81
CA ASN A 20 -11.16 9.72 -23.68
C ASN A 20 -12.49 9.04 -24.05
N PRO A 21 -12.68 8.66 -25.33
CA PRO A 21 -13.89 8.00 -25.81
C PRO A 21 -14.03 6.57 -25.27
N THR A 22 -12.97 5.98 -24.75
CA THR A 22 -12.90 4.62 -24.22
C THR A 22 -13.20 4.60 -22.72
N GLU A 23 -14.49 4.53 -22.36
CA GLU A 23 -14.97 4.53 -20.96
C GLU A 23 -14.33 3.43 -20.08
N TYR A 24 -13.91 2.32 -20.69
CA TYR A 24 -13.24 1.21 -20.00
C TYR A 24 -11.78 1.47 -19.60
N GLU A 25 -11.15 2.53 -20.08
CA GLU A 25 -9.80 2.95 -19.63
C GLU A 25 -9.84 3.71 -18.30
N TYR A 26 -11.04 3.96 -17.75
CA TYR A 26 -11.17 4.53 -16.43
C TYR A 26 -10.63 3.55 -15.37
N MET A 27 -9.46 3.88 -14.83
CA MET A 27 -8.88 3.19 -13.68
C MET A 27 -9.28 3.91 -12.39
N GLU A 28 -9.61 3.15 -11.34
CA GLU A 28 -9.80 3.71 -10.01
C GLU A 28 -8.50 4.42 -9.57
N GLY A 29 -8.59 5.70 -9.24
CA GLY A 29 -7.43 6.57 -8.95
C GLY A 29 -6.89 7.37 -10.14
N SER A 30 -7.54 7.32 -11.31
CA SER A 30 -7.20 8.17 -12.46
C SER A 30 -7.54 9.66 -12.27
N ILE A 31 -8.51 9.97 -11.41
CA ILE A 31 -8.89 11.35 -11.08
C ILE A 31 -7.87 11.94 -10.09
N PRO A 32 -7.31 13.14 -10.34
CA PRO A 32 -6.48 13.83 -9.36
C PRO A 32 -7.20 14.03 -8.02
N ILE A 33 -6.48 13.93 -6.91
CA ILE A 33 -7.08 13.89 -5.58
C ILE A 33 -7.85 15.17 -5.22
N GLU A 34 -7.44 16.30 -5.76
CA GLU A 34 -8.08 17.60 -5.58
C GLU A 34 -9.45 17.65 -6.26
N TRP A 35 -9.54 17.07 -7.46
CA TRP A 35 -10.79 16.89 -8.19
C TRP A 35 -11.70 15.91 -7.47
N ASP A 36 -11.19 14.76 -7.01
CA ASP A 36 -11.97 13.79 -6.23
C ASP A 36 -12.53 14.44 -4.95
N ALA A 37 -11.71 15.24 -4.24
CA ALA A 37 -12.15 15.98 -3.06
C ALA A 37 -13.25 17.01 -3.37
N TRP A 38 -13.20 17.66 -4.53
CA TRP A 38 -14.27 18.56 -4.97
C TRP A 38 -15.52 17.79 -5.40
N ILE A 39 -15.43 16.73 -6.20
CA ILE A 39 -16.58 15.93 -6.63
C ILE A 39 -17.29 15.31 -5.43
N ARG A 40 -16.53 14.75 -4.49
CA ARG A 40 -17.03 14.24 -3.21
C ARG A 40 -17.35 15.34 -2.21
N GLY A 41 -17.38 16.60 -2.64
CA GLY A 41 -17.74 17.81 -1.91
C GLY A 41 -17.08 18.01 -0.55
N ARG A 42 -15.87 17.50 -0.37
CA ARG A 42 -14.99 17.84 0.75
C ARG A 42 -14.42 19.25 0.59
N ARG A 43 -14.27 19.70 -0.67
CA ARG A 43 -13.95 21.09 -1.03
C ARG A 43 -15.20 21.83 -1.56
N LYS A 44 -15.30 23.13 -1.27
CA LYS A 44 -16.37 23.99 -1.82
C LYS A 44 -16.04 24.40 -3.25
N GLU A 45 -14.85 24.95 -3.46
CA GLU A 45 -14.32 25.42 -4.74
C GLU A 45 -13.55 24.33 -5.51
N PRO A 46 -13.60 24.33 -6.85
CA PRO A 46 -12.79 23.45 -7.68
C PRO A 46 -11.29 23.80 -7.56
N PRO A 47 -10.39 22.84 -7.82
CA PRO A 47 -8.96 23.13 -7.83
C PRO A 47 -8.57 24.09 -8.95
N SER A 48 -7.51 24.88 -8.72
CA SER A 48 -6.90 25.73 -9.75
C SER A 48 -5.92 24.92 -10.60
N ILE A 49 -5.74 25.31 -11.86
CA ILE A 49 -4.77 24.69 -12.79
C ILE A 49 -3.34 24.80 -12.24
N GLU A 50 -3.00 25.93 -11.62
CA GLU A 50 -1.69 26.14 -11.00
C GLU A 50 -1.44 25.20 -9.82
N GLU A 51 -2.48 24.92 -9.02
CA GLU A 51 -2.42 23.96 -7.90
C GLU A 51 -2.12 22.56 -8.41
N LEU A 52 -2.81 22.15 -9.48
CA LEU A 52 -2.61 20.83 -10.10
C LEU A 52 -1.18 20.69 -10.64
N LEU A 53 -0.68 21.68 -11.38
CA LEU A 53 0.67 21.64 -11.93
C LEU A 53 1.75 21.58 -10.84
N LYS A 54 1.55 22.33 -9.75
CA LYS A 54 2.45 22.29 -8.59
C LYS A 54 2.45 20.92 -7.94
N ASN A 55 1.28 20.31 -7.76
CA ASN A 55 1.18 18.99 -7.13
C ASN A 55 1.76 17.88 -8.02
N ASP A 56 1.57 17.96 -9.34
CA ASP A 56 2.19 17.02 -10.27
C ASP A 56 3.71 17.12 -10.25
N SER A 57 4.26 18.33 -10.32
CA SER A 57 5.72 18.52 -10.22
C SER A 57 6.28 18.02 -8.88
N TYR A 58 5.55 18.24 -7.78
CA TYR A 58 5.92 17.74 -6.46
C TYR A 58 5.93 16.21 -6.39
N ARG A 59 4.94 15.54 -7.00
CA ARG A 59 4.89 14.07 -7.07
C ARG A 59 6.07 13.50 -7.86
N GLU A 60 6.42 14.13 -8.99
CA GLU A 60 7.58 13.71 -9.79
C GLU A 60 8.89 13.93 -9.03
N GLN A 61 9.03 15.04 -8.30
CA GLN A 61 10.19 15.28 -7.44
C GLN A 61 10.34 14.22 -6.35
N ILE A 62 9.26 13.85 -5.66
CA ILE A 62 9.30 12.78 -4.65
C ILE A 62 9.73 11.45 -5.27
N LYS A 63 9.22 11.10 -6.45
CA LYS A 63 9.61 9.85 -7.13
C LYS A 63 11.11 9.84 -7.45
N LEU A 64 11.67 10.95 -7.90
CA LEU A 64 13.10 11.07 -8.17
C LEU A 64 13.91 10.95 -6.88
N GLN A 65 13.52 11.69 -5.84
CA GLN A 65 14.18 11.64 -4.53
C GLN A 65 14.13 10.25 -3.90
N ALA A 66 13.00 9.54 -4.00
CA ALA A 66 12.86 8.18 -3.48
C ALA A 66 13.86 7.21 -4.15
N LYS A 67 14.00 7.28 -5.49
CA LYS A 67 14.97 6.48 -6.24
C LYS A 67 16.41 6.80 -5.84
N ASP A 68 16.71 8.07 -5.62
CA ASP A 68 18.06 8.49 -5.21
C ASP A 68 18.37 8.06 -3.77
N LEU A 69 17.39 8.10 -2.88
CA LEU A 69 17.53 7.58 -1.51
C LEU A 69 17.72 6.06 -1.51
N GLU A 70 16.97 5.32 -2.32
CA GLU A 70 17.12 3.87 -2.46
C GLU A 70 18.53 3.46 -2.93
N LYS A 71 19.09 4.20 -3.91
CA LYS A 71 20.47 3.97 -4.36
C LYS A 71 21.50 4.25 -3.27
N LYS A 72 21.30 5.32 -2.49
CA LYS A 72 22.19 5.68 -1.38
C LYS A 72 22.13 4.63 -0.28
N ASP A 73 20.93 4.16 0.05
CA ASP A 73 20.70 3.10 1.04
C ASP A 73 21.39 1.80 0.61
N LEU A 74 21.20 1.38 -0.64
CA LEU A 74 21.89 0.21 -1.20
C LEU A 74 23.42 0.35 -1.11
N ALA A 75 23.97 1.52 -1.43
CA ALA A 75 25.40 1.76 -1.36
C ALA A 75 25.94 1.72 0.08
N LEU A 76 25.17 2.19 1.06
CA LEU A 76 25.52 2.08 2.47
C LEU A 76 25.47 0.62 2.94
N GLN A 77 24.43 -0.13 2.59
CA GLN A 77 24.33 -1.56 2.90
C GLN A 77 25.51 -2.36 2.35
N VAL A 78 25.98 -2.05 1.13
CA VAL A 78 27.16 -2.71 0.54
C VAL A 78 28.42 -2.41 1.34
N LYS A 79 28.64 -1.16 1.76
CA LYS A 79 29.79 -0.79 2.61
C LYS A 79 29.73 -1.46 3.98
N GLU A 80 28.58 -1.42 4.63
CA GLU A 80 28.37 -2.05 5.94
C GLU A 80 28.58 -3.57 5.88
N TYR A 81 28.24 -4.18 4.74
CA TYR A 81 28.55 -5.58 4.47
C TYR A 81 30.06 -5.83 4.31
N GLU A 82 30.77 -5.00 3.54
CA GLU A 82 32.24 -5.07 3.40
C GLU A 82 32.96 -4.88 4.75
N GLU A 83 32.44 -3.99 5.60
CA GLU A 83 32.94 -3.72 6.95
C GLU A 83 32.52 -4.79 7.98
N GLY A 84 31.65 -5.74 7.60
CA GLY A 84 31.18 -6.83 8.46
C GLY A 84 30.22 -6.41 9.58
N LEU A 85 29.66 -5.20 9.49
CA LEU A 85 28.73 -4.64 10.49
C LEU A 85 27.29 -5.15 10.31
N VAL A 86 26.93 -5.58 9.10
CA VAL A 86 25.61 -6.11 8.76
C VAL A 86 25.72 -7.55 8.23
N ALA A 87 24.93 -8.45 8.79
CA ALA A 87 24.87 -9.84 8.34
C ALA A 87 24.24 -9.93 6.95
N THR A 88 24.82 -10.75 6.06
CA THR A 88 24.19 -11.10 4.78
C THR A 88 22.78 -11.62 5.00
N PRO A 89 21.79 -11.24 4.16
CA PRO A 89 20.45 -11.81 4.22
C PRO A 89 20.46 -13.30 3.84
N VAL A 90 21.50 -13.74 3.12
CA VAL A 90 21.81 -15.14 2.87
C VAL A 90 22.84 -15.58 3.90
N ALA A 91 22.38 -15.92 5.11
CA ALA A 91 23.21 -16.70 6.02
C ALA A 91 23.79 -17.88 5.22
N LYS A 92 25.11 -18.06 5.22
CA LYS A 92 25.78 -19.26 4.68
C LYS A 92 26.36 -20.00 5.88
N GLY A 93 25.82 -21.19 6.16
CA GLY A 93 26.25 -22.00 7.31
C GLY A 93 25.10 -22.81 7.92
N HIS A 94 25.26 -23.26 9.17
CA HIS A 94 24.25 -24.06 9.86
C HIS A 94 22.86 -23.40 9.96
N ALA A 95 22.80 -22.06 9.99
CA ALA A 95 21.55 -21.29 10.00
C ALA A 95 20.88 -21.18 8.62
N ALA A 96 21.55 -21.63 7.55
CA ALA A 96 21.09 -21.56 6.17
C ALA A 96 20.48 -22.87 5.66
N ALA A 97 20.53 -23.94 6.46
CA ALA A 97 19.99 -25.22 6.07
C ALA A 97 18.46 -25.08 5.93
N PRO A 98 17.87 -25.33 4.74
CA PRO A 98 16.44 -25.50 4.67
C PRO A 98 16.09 -26.67 5.59
N GLY A 99 15.17 -26.46 6.54
CA GLY A 99 14.75 -27.49 7.48
C GLY A 99 14.41 -28.77 6.72
N PHE A 100 15.20 -29.83 6.94
CA PHE A 100 15.02 -31.08 6.23
C PHE A 100 13.73 -31.74 6.72
N GLY A 101 12.71 -31.76 5.87
CA GLY A 101 11.42 -32.40 6.13
C GLY A 101 10.24 -31.43 5.99
N LYS A 102 9.49 -31.59 4.89
CA LYS A 102 8.14 -31.07 4.61
C LYS A 102 7.83 -29.64 5.12
N GLN A 103 7.82 -28.69 4.19
CA GLN A 103 7.41 -27.28 4.36
C GLN A 103 5.91 -27.08 4.67
N GLN A 104 5.23 -28.05 5.29
CA GLN A 104 3.87 -27.86 5.76
C GLN A 104 3.96 -27.25 7.16
N ILE A 105 3.93 -25.92 7.22
CA ILE A 105 3.88 -25.18 8.47
C ILE A 105 2.54 -25.52 9.13
N SER A 106 2.54 -26.37 10.16
CA SER A 106 1.33 -26.77 10.86
C SER A 106 0.78 -25.63 11.70
N GLU A 107 -0.55 -25.58 11.88
CA GLU A 107 -1.20 -24.64 12.81
C GLU A 107 -0.80 -24.94 14.27
N VAL A 108 -0.58 -26.23 14.57
CA VAL A 108 -0.29 -26.71 15.93
C VAL A 108 1.23 -26.76 16.15
N PRO A 109 1.75 -26.18 17.25
CA PRO A 109 3.16 -26.30 17.60
C PRO A 109 3.51 -27.77 17.91
N THR A 110 4.65 -28.24 17.42
CA THR A 110 5.13 -29.61 17.66
C THR A 110 6.46 -29.57 18.40
N SER A 111 6.60 -30.37 19.45
CA SER A 111 7.85 -30.51 20.21
C SER A 111 8.31 -31.96 20.15
N THR A 112 9.46 -32.21 19.51
CA THR A 112 10.10 -33.53 19.45
C THR A 112 11.44 -33.47 20.16
N ALA A 113 11.54 -34.10 21.33
CA ALA A 113 12.72 -34.17 22.18
C ALA A 113 13.40 -32.81 22.42
N ASN A 114 14.39 -32.44 21.60
CA ASN A 114 15.15 -31.18 21.71
C ASN A 114 14.76 -30.12 20.65
N ALA A 115 13.79 -30.38 19.79
CA ALA A 115 13.38 -29.48 18.72
C ALA A 115 11.93 -29.02 18.91
N PHE A 116 11.76 -27.72 19.19
CA PHE A 116 10.47 -27.04 19.16
C PHE A 116 10.24 -26.45 17.77
N GLN A 117 9.09 -26.76 17.16
CA GLN A 117 8.63 -26.18 15.91
C GLN A 117 7.39 -25.32 16.20
N PRO A 118 7.48 -23.98 16.09
CA PRO A 118 6.33 -23.10 16.31
C PRO A 118 5.28 -23.28 15.22
N GLY A 119 4.02 -23.35 15.61
CA GLY A 119 2.90 -23.37 14.66
C GLY A 119 2.66 -22.00 14.02
N SER A 120 2.12 -21.97 12.80
CA SER A 120 1.70 -20.71 12.17
C SER A 120 0.35 -20.26 12.70
N TRP A 121 0.31 -19.04 13.25
CA TRP A 121 -0.95 -18.42 13.67
C TRP A 121 -1.69 -17.87 12.45
N MET A 122 -2.77 -18.56 12.04
CA MET A 122 -3.71 -18.08 11.03
C MET A 122 -5.01 -17.60 11.69
N PRO A 123 -5.20 -16.27 11.89
CA PRO A 123 -6.43 -15.76 12.47
C PRO A 123 -7.62 -15.95 11.51
N ASN A 124 -8.34 -17.05 11.73
CA ASN A 124 -9.75 -17.27 11.38
C ASN A 124 -10.15 -17.33 9.89
N LEU A 125 -9.69 -18.34 9.17
CA LEU A 125 -10.35 -18.81 7.94
C LEU A 125 -11.57 -19.66 8.30
N LYS A 126 -12.67 -19.04 8.75
CA LYS A 126 -13.94 -19.78 8.96
C LYS A 126 -14.42 -20.32 7.61
N LYS A 127 -14.32 -21.63 7.40
CA LYS A 127 -15.11 -22.35 6.38
C LYS A 127 -16.58 -22.12 6.69
N LYS A 128 -17.26 -21.29 5.89
CA LYS A 128 -18.71 -21.28 5.84
C LYS A 128 -19.15 -22.66 5.35
N ARG A 129 -19.90 -23.38 6.18
CA ARG A 129 -20.60 -24.61 5.82
C ARG A 129 -21.82 -24.28 4.96
#